data_AF-X6LND1-F1
#
_entry.id   AF-X6LND1-F1
#
_cell.length_a   1.000
_cell.length_b   1.000
_cell.length_c   1.000
_cell.angle_alpha   90.00
_cell.angle_beta   90.00
_cell.angle_gamma   90.00
#
_symmetry.space_group_name_H-M   'P 1'
#
loop_
_entity.id
_entity.type
_entity.pdbx_description
1 polymer ?
#
loop_
_entity_poly.entity_id
_entity_poly.type
_entity_poly.pdbx_seq_one_letter_code
_entity_poly.pdbx_strand_id
1 'polypeptide(L)'
;MNVKFCLQEQLSWNAKVESEDEYTQMILLTWVRYDQYIQQTMQISAMWNHQIDFNLIYTILQSVRGEIDQTIEYLSIFETWKLKPNNIKKYERKEKEFIERRCCNHNINLFSIFFAEKGFIERTSIEFAASYTVNDGTPFVEKDKDNR
;
A
#
# COMPACT_ATOMS: atom_id res chain seq x y z
N MET A 1 17.06 22.97 -0.47
CA MET A 1 16.29 23.34 0.74
C MET A 1 15.17 22.32 0.90
N ASN A 2 15.01 21.71 2.09
CA ASN A 2 13.90 20.78 2.35
C ASN A 2 12.88 21.51 3.21
N VAL A 3 11.64 21.59 2.74
CA VAL A 3 10.55 22.26 3.44
C VAL A 3 9.43 21.24 3.65
N LYS A 4 8.88 21.18 4.87
CA LYS A 4 7.76 20.30 5.19
C LYS A 4 6.48 21.11 5.18
N PHE A 5 5.50 20.70 4.36
CA PHE A 5 4.17 21.32 4.34
C PHE A 5 3.21 20.42 5.14
N CYS A 6 2.62 20.97 6.21
CA CYS A 6 1.78 20.22 7.15
C CYS A 6 0.39 20.86 7.24
N LEU A 7 -0.65 20.13 6.79
CA LEU A 7 -2.05 20.47 7.03
C LEU A 7 -2.66 19.64 8.19
N GLN A 8 -2.07 18.46 8.46
CA GLN A 8 -2.27 17.57 9.62
C GLN A 8 -1.17 16.48 9.55
N GLU A 9 -0.79 15.83 10.67
CA GLU A 9 0.31 14.84 10.70
C GLU A 9 0.15 13.69 9.69
N GLN A 10 -1.09 13.28 9.38
CA GLN A 10 -1.38 12.20 8.43
C GLN A 10 -1.30 12.62 6.95
N LEU A 11 -1.43 13.91 6.65
CA LEU A 11 -1.45 14.49 5.31
C LEU A 11 -0.23 15.39 5.07
N SER A 12 0.88 15.07 5.73
CA SER A 12 2.11 15.84 5.59
C SER A 12 2.83 15.47 4.29
N TRP A 13 3.36 16.48 3.61
CA TRP A 13 4.16 16.33 2.41
C TRP A 13 5.57 16.86 2.65
N ASN A 14 6.56 16.12 2.17
CA ASN A 14 7.93 16.57 2.02
C ASN A 14 8.05 17.29 0.68
N ALA A 15 8.73 18.44 0.68
CA ALA A 15 9.09 19.15 -0.54
C ALA A 15 10.60 19.22 -0.67
N LYS A 16 11.09 18.84 -1.86
CA LYS A 16 12.50 18.92 -2.24
C LYS A 16 12.62 19.58 -3.60
N VAL A 17 13.59 20.46 -3.75
CA VAL A 17 13.98 20.98 -5.07
C VAL A 17 14.65 19.86 -5.85
N GLU A 18 14.03 19.46 -6.96
CA GLU A 18 14.54 18.43 -7.86
C GLU A 18 15.53 19.01 -8.87
N SER A 19 15.20 20.17 -9.44
CA SER A 19 16.06 20.94 -10.33
C SER A 19 15.69 22.42 -10.31
N GLU A 20 16.62 23.28 -10.72
CA GLU A 20 16.43 24.72 -10.77
C GLU A 20 17.28 25.31 -11.91
N ASP A 21 16.67 26.19 -12.71
CA ASP A 21 17.32 27.01 -13.72
C ASP A 21 17.04 28.50 -13.46
N GLU A 22 17.49 29.39 -14.36
CA GLU A 22 17.35 30.85 -14.20
C GLU A 22 15.90 31.33 -14.05
N TYR A 23 14.93 30.58 -14.59
CA TYR A 23 13.53 30.98 -14.67
C TYR A 23 12.56 30.02 -13.96
N THR A 24 12.99 28.78 -13.67
CA THR A 24 12.12 27.71 -13.21
C THR A 24 12.74 26.92 -12.07
N GLN A 25 11.93 26.55 -11.07
CA GLN A 25 12.29 25.60 -10.03
C GLN A 25 11.31 24.43 -10.04
N MET A 26 11.83 23.22 -10.17
CA MET A 26 11.05 21.99 -10.08
C MET A 26 11.06 21.48 -8.64
N ILE A 27 9.88 21.38 -8.05
CA ILE A 27 9.72 20.91 -6.67
C ILE A 27 9.06 19.53 -6.72
N LEU A 28 9.76 18.53 -6.18
CA LEU A 28 9.22 17.21 -5.93
C LEU A 28 8.50 17.21 -4.58
N LEU A 29 7.22 16.82 -4.61
CA LEU A 29 6.41 16.61 -3.41
C LEU A 29 6.23 15.10 -3.18
N THR A 30 6.64 14.62 -2.01
CA THR A 30 6.44 13.23 -1.59
C THR A 30 5.60 13.18 -0.33
N TRP A 31 4.71 12.20 -0.23
CA TRP A 31 3.90 12.02 0.96
C TRP A 31 4.79 11.45 2.08
N VAL A 32 4.74 12.05 3.28
CA VAL A 32 5.65 11.68 4.38
C VAL A 32 5.54 10.19 4.75
N ARG A 33 4.34 9.61 4.73
CA ARG A 33 4.16 8.17 5.00
C ARG A 33 4.79 7.29 3.93
N TYR A 34 4.72 7.70 2.68
CA TYR A 34 5.37 6.97 1.60
C TYR A 34 6.87 6.89 1.83
N ASP A 35 7.51 8.05 2.08
CA ASP A 35 8.95 8.11 2.35
C ASP A 35 9.36 7.32 3.60
N GLN A 36 8.46 7.20 4.58
CA GLN A 36 8.72 6.46 5.81
C GLN A 36 8.92 4.95 5.56
N TYR A 37 8.14 4.34 4.66
CA TYR A 37 8.14 2.88 4.48
C TYR A 37 8.72 2.40 3.15
N ILE A 38 9.01 3.29 2.20
CA ILE A 38 9.49 2.93 0.85
C ILE A 38 10.69 1.97 0.88
N GLN A 39 11.70 2.23 1.71
CA GLN A 39 12.90 1.40 1.78
C GLN A 39 12.60 -0.01 2.32
N GLN A 40 11.76 -0.10 3.35
CA GLN A 40 11.35 -1.38 3.93
C GLN A 40 10.49 -2.18 2.95
N THR A 41 9.59 -1.52 2.22
CA THR A 41 8.81 -2.15 1.15
C THR A 41 9.72 -2.78 0.10
N MET A 42 10.76 -2.06 -0.35
CA MET A 42 11.72 -2.56 -1.33
C MET A 42 12.55 -3.73 -0.79
N GLN A 43 13.01 -3.64 0.46
CA GLN A 43 13.76 -4.71 1.11
C GLN A 43 12.93 -6.01 1.19
N ILE A 44 11.69 -5.92 1.68
CA ILE A 44 10.82 -7.09 1.81
C ILE A 44 10.46 -7.63 0.42
N SER A 45 10.19 -6.76 -0.54
CA SER A 45 9.94 -7.15 -1.92
C SER A 45 11.09 -7.98 -2.49
N ALA A 46 12.35 -7.55 -2.28
CA ALA A 46 13.53 -8.30 -2.71
C ALA A 46 13.63 -9.68 -2.05
N MET A 47 13.31 -9.80 -0.76
CA MET A 47 13.29 -11.09 -0.05
C MET A 47 12.28 -12.08 -0.67
N TRP A 48 11.21 -11.57 -1.26
CA TRP A 48 10.18 -12.35 -1.96
C TRP A 48 10.36 -12.38 -3.48
N ASN A 49 11.56 -12.09 -3.99
CA ASN A 49 11.86 -12.05 -5.43
C ASN A 49 10.89 -11.17 -6.24
N HIS A 50 10.40 -10.08 -5.63
CA HIS A 50 9.44 -9.14 -6.19
C HIS A 50 8.10 -9.76 -6.64
N GLN A 51 7.75 -10.94 -6.13
CA GLN A 51 6.50 -11.62 -6.48
C GLN A 51 5.27 -11.04 -5.76
N ILE A 52 5.50 -10.32 -4.66
CA ILE A 52 4.44 -9.71 -3.86
C ILE A 52 4.24 -8.26 -4.31
N ASP A 53 2.97 -7.87 -4.40
CA ASP A 53 2.55 -6.49 -4.71
C ASP A 53 3.11 -5.50 -3.68
N PHE A 54 3.75 -4.42 -4.16
CA PHE A 54 4.40 -3.44 -3.29
C PHE A 54 3.37 -2.68 -2.44
N ASN A 55 2.17 -2.43 -2.98
CA ASN A 55 1.10 -1.81 -2.21
C ASN A 55 0.67 -2.73 -1.07
N LEU A 56 0.60 -4.06 -1.29
CA LEU A 56 0.28 -5.02 -0.24
C LEU A 56 1.33 -5.02 0.88
N ILE A 57 2.62 -5.09 0.53
CA ILE A 57 3.71 -5.00 1.51
C ILE A 57 3.61 -3.69 2.29
N TYR A 58 3.44 -2.57 1.59
CA TYR A 58 3.32 -1.25 2.19
C TYR A 58 2.10 -1.11 3.10
N THR A 59 0.95 -1.68 2.74
CA THR A 59 -0.26 -1.71 3.60
C THR A 59 0.01 -2.48 4.90
N ILE A 60 0.65 -3.65 4.81
CA ILE A 60 0.95 -4.47 5.99
C ILE A 60 1.98 -3.75 6.87
N LEU A 61 3.06 -3.20 6.29
CA LEU A 61 4.05 -2.41 7.02
C LEU A 61 3.40 -1.27 7.80
N GLN A 62 2.51 -0.50 7.18
CA GLN A 62 1.77 0.54 7.88
C GLN A 62 0.93 -0.01 9.05
N SER A 63 0.27 -1.16 8.83
CA SER A 63 -0.59 -1.79 9.85
C SER A 63 0.21 -2.27 11.07
N VAL A 64 1.45 -2.73 10.86
CA VAL A 64 2.36 -3.19 11.92
C VAL A 64 3.41 -2.14 12.31
N ARG A 65 3.23 -0.87 11.89
CA ARG A 65 4.09 0.27 12.24
C ARG A 65 5.56 0.11 11.84
N GLY A 66 5.82 -0.56 10.72
CA GLY A 66 7.15 -0.72 10.15
C GLY A 66 7.94 -1.92 10.69
N GLU A 67 7.33 -2.77 11.52
CA GLU A 67 7.95 -3.99 12.02
C GLU A 67 8.12 -5.03 10.89
N ILE A 68 9.36 -5.24 10.45
CA ILE A 68 9.68 -6.10 9.30
C ILE A 68 9.34 -7.56 9.59
N ASP A 69 9.73 -8.09 10.75
CA ASP A 69 9.50 -9.49 11.10
C ASP A 69 8.00 -9.82 11.16
N GLN A 70 7.21 -8.93 11.75
CA GLN A 70 5.75 -9.05 11.77
C GLN A 70 5.17 -8.96 10.35
N THR A 71 5.68 -8.05 9.51
CA THR A 71 5.23 -7.93 8.12
C THR A 71 5.46 -9.23 7.35
N ILE A 72 6.63 -9.84 7.49
CA ILE A 72 6.96 -11.11 6.85
C ILE A 72 6.03 -12.22 7.33
N GLU A 73 5.79 -12.33 8.64
CA GLU A 73 4.86 -13.30 9.21
C GLU A 73 3.43 -13.13 8.65
N TYR A 74 2.92 -11.90 8.64
CA TYR A 74 1.60 -11.60 8.09
C TYR A 74 1.50 -11.90 6.59
N LEU A 75 2.54 -11.59 5.80
CA LEU A 75 2.61 -11.94 4.39
C LEU A 75 2.56 -13.45 4.19
N SER A 76 3.33 -14.23 4.95
CA SER A 76 3.32 -15.69 4.87
C SER A 76 1.95 -16.29 5.21
N ILE A 77 1.28 -15.78 6.26
CA ILE A 77 -0.07 -16.20 6.64
C ILE A 77 -1.08 -15.86 5.54
N PHE A 78 -0.99 -14.64 4.99
CA PHE A 78 -1.90 -14.18 3.95
C PHE A 78 -1.74 -14.97 2.65
N GLU A 79 -0.51 -15.17 2.16
CA GLU A 79 -0.26 -15.94 0.94
C GLU A 79 -0.74 -17.39 1.10
N THR A 80 -0.52 -18.00 2.27
CA THR A 80 -1.07 -19.33 2.59
C THR A 80 -2.61 -19.34 2.58
N TRP A 81 -3.24 -18.29 3.10
CA TRP A 81 -4.70 -18.15 3.06
C TRP A 81 -5.21 -17.95 1.62
N LYS A 82 -4.51 -17.16 0.81
CA LYS A 82 -4.85 -16.83 -0.59
C LYS A 82 -4.85 -18.07 -1.49
N LEU A 83 -3.96 -19.04 -1.24
CA LEU A 83 -3.87 -20.29 -2.00
C LEU A 83 -5.11 -21.21 -1.89
N LYS A 84 -6.00 -20.98 -0.91
CA LYS A 84 -7.21 -21.80 -0.77
C LYS A 84 -8.24 -21.38 -1.83
N PRO A 85 -8.71 -22.29 -2.71
CA PRO A 85 -9.62 -21.94 -3.81
C PRO A 85 -10.92 -21.26 -3.36
N ASN A 86 -11.43 -21.63 -2.19
CA ASN A 86 -12.64 -21.02 -1.63
C ASN A 86 -12.47 -19.52 -1.33
N ASN A 87 -11.26 -19.07 -1.02
CA ASN A 87 -10.99 -17.67 -0.70
C ASN A 87 -10.92 -16.82 -1.97
N ILE A 88 -10.34 -17.35 -3.05
CA ILE A 88 -10.38 -16.70 -4.37
C ILE A 88 -11.85 -16.55 -4.84
N LYS A 89 -12.67 -17.59 -4.72
CA LYS A 89 -14.09 -17.53 -5.05
C LYS A 89 -14.88 -16.51 -4.22
N LYS A 90 -14.49 -16.24 -2.97
CA LYS A 90 -15.11 -15.17 -2.17
C LYS A 90 -14.83 -13.80 -2.76
N TYR A 91 -13.62 -13.59 -3.28
CA TYR A 91 -13.25 -12.35 -3.95
C TYR A 91 -14.02 -12.17 -5.25
N GLU A 92 -14.05 -13.18 -6.12
CA GLU A 92 -14.78 -13.14 -7.41
C GLU A 92 -16.26 -12.72 -7.22
N ARG A 93 -16.91 -13.17 -6.15
CA ARG A 93 -18.30 -12.79 -5.83
C ARG A 93 -18.49 -11.32 -5.46
N LYS A 94 -17.44 -10.67 -4.94
CA LYS A 94 -17.46 -9.27 -4.46
C LYS A 94 -16.69 -8.32 -5.38
N GLU A 95 -15.98 -8.84 -6.38
CA GLU A 95 -15.08 -8.08 -7.24
C GLU A 95 -15.75 -6.84 -7.85
N LYS A 96 -16.97 -7.00 -8.37
CA LYS A 96 -17.75 -5.91 -8.94
C LYS A 96 -17.99 -4.77 -7.92
N GLU A 97 -18.30 -5.12 -6.68
CA GLU A 97 -18.56 -4.13 -5.62
C GLU A 97 -17.29 -3.36 -5.24
N PHE A 98 -16.12 -4.03 -5.22
CA PHE A 98 -14.84 -3.35 -5.07
C PHE A 98 -14.58 -2.36 -6.21
N ILE A 99 -14.81 -2.77 -7.46
CA ILE A 99 -14.61 -1.90 -8.64
C ILE A 99 -15.57 -0.69 -8.60
N GLU A 100 -16.83 -0.87 -8.21
CA GLU A 100 -17.80 0.21 -8.05
C GLU A 100 -17.35 1.24 -6.97
N ARG A 101 -16.59 0.79 -5.98
CA ARG A 101 -15.92 1.64 -4.97
C ARG A 101 -14.54 2.13 -5.39
N ARG A 102 -14.16 1.99 -6.66
CA ARG A 102 -12.86 2.37 -7.23
C ARG A 102 -11.65 1.64 -6.61
N CYS A 103 -11.89 0.50 -5.97
CA CYS A 103 -10.84 -0.33 -5.39
C CYS A 103 -10.28 -1.27 -6.47
N CYS A 104 -9.37 -0.76 -7.30
CA CYS A 104 -8.86 -1.49 -8.48
C CYS A 104 -7.67 -2.42 -8.19
N ASN A 105 -7.04 -2.33 -7.01
CA ASN A 105 -5.94 -3.23 -6.65
C ASN A 105 -6.48 -4.56 -6.10
N HIS A 106 -6.43 -5.62 -6.91
CA HIS A 106 -6.93 -6.95 -6.57
C HIS A 106 -6.25 -7.56 -5.34
N ASN A 107 -4.94 -7.34 -5.15
CA ASN A 107 -4.21 -7.87 -3.99
C ASN A 107 -4.67 -7.21 -2.69
N ILE A 108 -4.88 -5.88 -2.70
CA ILE A 108 -5.45 -5.15 -1.58
C ILE A 108 -6.88 -5.60 -1.29
N ASN A 109 -7.70 -5.82 -2.32
CA ASN A 109 -9.08 -6.29 -2.13
C ASN A 109 -9.12 -7.69 -1.46
N LEU A 110 -8.29 -8.63 -1.94
CA LEU A 110 -8.14 -9.95 -1.33
C LEU A 110 -7.65 -9.85 0.12
N PHE A 111 -6.65 -9.01 0.37
CA PHE A 111 -6.13 -8.75 1.71
C PHE A 111 -7.20 -8.19 2.63
N SER A 112 -8.04 -7.28 2.13
CA SER A 112 -9.13 -6.68 2.90
C SER A 112 -10.19 -7.72 3.31
N ILE A 113 -10.46 -8.71 2.45
CA ILE A 113 -11.33 -9.85 2.80
C ILE A 113 -10.68 -10.68 3.92
N PHE A 114 -9.40 -11.01 3.77
CA PHE A 114 -8.66 -11.74 4.79
C PHE A 114 -8.66 -11.00 6.15
N PHE A 115 -8.41 -9.70 6.15
CA PHE A 115 -8.39 -8.86 7.34
C PHE A 115 -9.75 -8.82 8.05
N ALA A 116 -10.83 -8.69 7.30
CA ALA A 116 -12.19 -8.76 7.83
C ALA A 116 -12.50 -10.14 8.43
N GLU A 117 -12.13 -11.23 7.74
CA GLU A 117 -12.35 -12.60 8.21
C GLU A 117 -11.60 -12.93 9.51
N LYS A 118 -10.43 -12.32 9.70
CA LYS A 118 -9.63 -12.47 10.92
C LYS A 118 -10.06 -11.55 12.04
N GLY A 119 -11.03 -10.65 11.81
CA GLY A 119 -11.51 -9.71 12.81
C GLY A 119 -10.50 -8.62 13.16
N PHE A 120 -9.53 -8.35 12.27
CA PHE A 120 -8.53 -7.28 12.48
C PHE A 120 -9.11 -5.89 12.21
N ILE A 121 -10.29 -5.81 11.58
CA ILE A 121 -10.98 -4.57 11.28
C ILE A 121 -12.44 -4.67 11.71
N GLU A 122 -12.97 -3.57 12.21
CA GLU A 122 -14.38 -3.42 12.59
C GLU A 122 -15.28 -3.09 11.38
N ARG A 123 -14.67 -2.80 10.23
CA ARG A 123 -15.35 -2.42 8.98
C ARG A 123 -15.49 -3.61 8.05
N THR A 124 -16.38 -3.48 7.06
CA THR A 124 -16.40 -4.44 5.96
C THR A 124 -15.10 -4.39 5.15
N SER A 125 -14.77 -5.50 4.48
CA SER A 125 -13.61 -5.57 3.59
C SER A 125 -13.61 -4.48 2.50
N ILE A 126 -14.81 -4.07 2.06
CA ILE A 126 -14.97 -3.09 0.98
C ILE A 126 -14.79 -1.67 1.51
N GLU A 127 -15.33 -1.35 2.68
CA GLU A 127 -15.09 -0.05 3.34
C GLU A 127 -13.62 0.13 3.70
N PHE A 128 -12.96 -0.94 4.13
CA PHE A 128 -11.53 -0.91 4.40
C PHE A 128 -10.73 -0.63 3.12
N ALA A 129 -10.94 -1.39 2.05
CA ALA A 129 -10.27 -1.17 0.77
C ALA A 129 -10.53 0.24 0.22
N ALA A 130 -11.77 0.72 0.29
CA ALA A 130 -12.14 2.06 -0.17
C ALA A 130 -11.45 3.15 0.66
N SER A 131 -11.41 2.99 1.98
CA SER A 131 -10.68 3.92 2.86
C SER A 131 -9.19 3.94 2.55
N TYR A 132 -8.59 2.78 2.30
CA TYR A 132 -7.18 2.67 1.92
C TYR A 132 -6.91 3.35 0.58
N THR A 133 -7.73 3.07 -0.44
CA THR A 133 -7.60 3.71 -1.76
C THR A 133 -7.72 5.23 -1.68
N VAL A 134 -8.64 5.76 -0.87
CA VAL A 134 -8.84 7.20 -0.72
C VAL A 134 -7.71 7.87 0.06
N ASN A 135 -7.25 7.25 1.15
CA ASN A 135 -6.28 7.89 2.05
C ASN A 135 -4.83 7.68 1.62
N ASP A 136 -4.51 6.50 1.09
CA ASP A 136 -3.14 6.06 0.89
C ASP A 136 -2.80 5.91 -0.60
N GLY A 137 -3.79 6.00 -1.50
CA GLY A 137 -3.60 6.26 -2.93
C GLY A 137 -2.94 5.16 -3.76
N THR A 138 -2.71 3.95 -3.21
CA THR A 138 -1.90 2.88 -3.84
C THR A 138 -0.61 3.44 -4.43
N PRO A 139 0.38 3.78 -3.59
CA PRO A 139 1.48 4.65 -4.01
C PRO A 139 2.45 4.00 -5.00
N PHE A 140 2.33 2.69 -5.25
CA PHE A 140 3.14 1.96 -6.22
C PHE A 140 2.35 1.66 -7.49
N VAL A 141 2.91 2.07 -8.62
CA VAL A 141 2.41 1.78 -9.97
C VAL A 141 3.33 0.79 -10.68
N GLU A 142 2.90 0.26 -11.83
CA GLU A 142 3.64 -0.79 -12.55
C GLU A 142 5.09 -0.40 -12.85
N LYS A 143 5.34 0.87 -13.18
CA LYS A 143 6.68 1.41 -13.48
C LYS A 143 7.64 1.31 -12.29
N ASP A 144 7.14 1.27 -11.06
CA ASP A 144 7.98 1.17 -9.86
C ASP A 144 8.62 -0.23 -9.71
N LYS A 145 8.10 -1.24 -10.43
CA LYS A 145 8.70 -2.58 -10.49
C LYS A 145 9.91 -2.66 -11.42
N ASP A 146 10.07 -1.67 -12.31
CA ASP A 146 11.13 -1.62 -13.32
C ASP A 146 12.36 -0.84 -12.85
N ASN A 147 12.26 -0.08 -11.75
CA ASN A 147 13.39 0.61 -11.08
C ASN A 147 14.33 -0.35 -10.33
N ARG A 148 14.64 -1.50 -10.95
CA ARG A 148 15.58 -2.51 -10.47
C ARG A 148 17.02 -2.00 -10.50
#